data_AF-A0A7S4CEJ3-F1
#
_entry.id   AF-A0A7S4CEJ3-F1
#
_cell.length_a   1.000
_cell.length_b   1.000
_cell.length_c   1.000
_cell.angle_alpha   90.00
_cell.angle_beta   90.00
_cell.angle_gamma   90.00
#
_symmetry.space_group_name_H-M   'P 1'
#
loop_
_entity.id
_entity.type
_entity.pdbx_description
1 polymer ?
#
loop_
_entity_poly.entity_id
_entity_poly.type
_entity_poly.pdbx_seq_one_letter_code
_entity_poly.pdbx_strand_id
1 'polypeptide(L)'
;RLLEDLAIKEINPDYRLWLSAEPCPQLPAFLLQTGAVVTLEPPRGVRATLIAALDSLVTEPLWERQDMRVTTWKKLLFGLVHLHSNLHLRQQYGPMGFNVPYKWGRGEFHNACQYVQAYITDDPVPWPALRTTIADVVYGGHVM
;
A
#
# COMPACT_ATOMS: atom_id res chain seq x y z
N ARG A 1 -15.03 4.79 32.24
CA ARG A 1 -16.19 3.90 32.51
C ARG A 1 -15.90 2.45 32.14
N LEU A 2 -15.90 2.01 30.86
CA LEU A 2 -15.66 0.59 30.50
C LEU A 2 -14.41 -0.07 31.14
N LEU A 3 -13.28 0.63 31.22
CA LEU A 3 -12.04 0.10 31.81
C LEU A 3 -11.99 0.19 33.34
N GLU A 4 -12.67 1.19 33.92
CA GLU A 4 -12.82 1.33 35.37
C GLU A 4 -13.70 0.20 35.91
N ASP A 5 -14.72 -0.19 35.15
CA ASP A 5 -15.61 -1.32 35.47
C ASP A 5 -14.90 -2.68 35.29
N LEU A 6 -13.93 -2.78 34.38
CA LEU A 6 -13.08 -3.97 34.21
C LEU A 6 -12.13 -4.18 35.39
N ALA A 7 -11.63 -3.11 36.00
CA ALA A 7 -10.77 -3.19 37.18
C ALA A 7 -11.49 -3.74 38.43
N ILE A 8 -12.83 -3.77 38.44
CA ILE A 8 -13.67 -4.16 39.59
C ILE A 8 -14.11 -5.64 39.50
N LYS A 9 -13.89 -6.33 38.38
CA LYS A 9 -14.26 -7.75 38.19
C LYS A 9 -13.04 -8.66 38.15
N GLU A 10 -13.18 -9.88 38.66
CA GLU A 10 -12.20 -10.96 38.41
C GLU A 10 -12.16 -11.25 36.91
N ILE A 11 -11.08 -10.83 36.25
CA ILE A 11 -10.82 -11.10 34.83
C ILE A 11 -10.08 -12.43 34.72
N ASN A 12 -10.47 -13.25 33.74
CA ASN A 12 -9.78 -14.50 33.43
C ASN A 12 -8.30 -14.21 33.04
N PRO A 13 -7.30 -14.93 33.60
CA PRO A 13 -5.88 -14.73 33.27
C PRO A 13 -5.53 -14.85 31.78
N ASP A 14 -6.34 -15.57 31.00
CA ASP A 14 -6.15 -15.74 29.55
C ASP A 14 -6.83 -14.65 28.71
N TYR A 15 -7.56 -13.73 29.33
CA TYR A 15 -8.20 -12.62 28.63
C TYR A 15 -7.13 -11.68 28.03
N ARG A 16 -7.35 -11.27 26.77
CA ARG A 16 -6.53 -10.28 26.06
C ARG A 16 -7.45 -9.27 25.41
N LEU A 17 -7.19 -7.98 25.64
CA LEU A 17 -7.90 -6.86 25.03
C LEU A 17 -7.00 -6.21 23.97
N TRP A 18 -7.49 -6.11 22.73
CA TRP A 18 -6.82 -5.42 21.65
C TRP A 18 -7.63 -4.18 21.26
N LEU A 19 -6.98 -3.04 21.20
CA LEU A 19 -7.59 -1.76 20.83
C LEU A 19 -6.82 -1.18 19.63
N SER A 20 -7.54 -0.60 18.69
CA SER A 20 -6.96 0.16 17.58
C SER A 20 -7.63 1.52 17.51
N ALA A 21 -6.83 2.57 17.36
CA ALA A 21 -7.30 3.95 17.27
C ALA A 21 -6.37 4.73 16.35
N GLU A 22 -6.92 5.67 15.58
CA GLU A 22 -6.12 6.68 14.92
C GLU A 22 -5.57 7.69 15.96
N PRO A 23 -4.41 8.32 15.71
CA PRO A 23 -3.88 9.34 16.60
C PRO A 23 -4.90 10.46 16.83
N CYS A 24 -5.40 10.56 18.07
CA CYS A 24 -6.43 11.51 18.45
C CYS A 24 -6.05 12.18 19.78
N PRO A 25 -6.12 13.52 19.89
CA PRO A 25 -5.80 14.23 21.13
C PRO A 25 -6.78 13.91 22.28
N GLN A 26 -7.93 13.32 21.98
CA GLN A 26 -8.95 12.93 22.96
C GLN A 26 -8.71 11.53 23.55
N LEU A 27 -7.69 10.81 23.07
CA LEU A 27 -7.39 9.48 23.57
C LEU A 27 -6.94 9.59 25.05
N PRO A 28 -7.62 8.91 25.99
CA PRO A 28 -7.30 9.02 27.41
C PRO A 28 -5.86 8.59 27.70
N ALA A 29 -5.09 9.43 28.38
CA ALA A 29 -3.70 9.13 28.76
C ALA A 29 -3.57 7.81 29.55
N PHE A 30 -4.57 7.49 30.37
CA PHE A 30 -4.64 6.24 31.13
C PHE A 30 -4.50 5.00 30.23
N LEU A 31 -5.17 4.96 29.09
CA LEU A 31 -5.09 3.83 28.15
C LEU A 31 -3.65 3.61 27.63
N LEU A 32 -2.93 4.70 27.39
CA LEU A 32 -1.54 4.66 26.94
C LEU A 32 -0.58 4.23 28.05
N GLN A 33 -0.92 4.51 29.30
CA GLN A 33 -0.10 4.17 30.47
C GLN A 33 -0.33 2.72 30.95
N THR A 34 -1.54 2.18 30.80
CA THR A 34 -1.89 0.84 31.30
C THR A 34 -1.67 -0.29 30.30
N GLY A 35 -1.55 0.02 29.01
CA GLY A 35 -1.43 -0.97 27.94
C GLY A 35 -0.06 -0.98 27.27
N ALA A 36 0.25 -2.07 26.57
CA ALA A 36 1.33 -2.09 25.60
C ALA A 36 0.88 -1.33 24.34
N VAL A 37 1.47 -0.17 24.08
CA VAL A 37 1.16 0.64 22.90
C VAL A 37 2.08 0.24 21.76
N VAL A 38 1.48 -0.11 20.61
CA VAL A 38 2.22 -0.41 19.38
C VAL A 38 1.81 0.62 18.33
N THR A 39 2.80 1.34 17.79
CA THR A 39 2.60 2.27 16.68
C THR A 39 2.99 1.60 15.36
N LEU A 40 2.07 1.53 14.42
CA LEU A 40 2.34 1.08 13.05
C LEU A 40 2.88 2.26 12.25
N GLU A 41 4.18 2.49 12.30
CA GLU A 41 4.83 3.48 11.45
C GLU A 41 5.00 2.93 10.02
N PRO A 42 4.82 3.78 8.98
CA PRO A 42 5.12 3.35 7.61
C PRO A 42 6.62 3.05 7.46
N PRO A 43 6.99 2.10 6.57
CA PRO A 43 8.39 1.75 6.33
C PRO A 43 9.17 2.99 5.86
N ARG A 44 10.31 3.26 6.52
CA ARG A 44 11.14 4.43 6.23
C ARG A 44 12.11 4.16 5.09
N GLY A 45 12.01 4.97 4.04
CA GLY A 45 12.93 4.98 2.90
C GLY A 45 12.48 4.10 1.73
N VAL A 46 12.98 4.46 0.53
CA VAL A 46 12.53 3.91 -0.76
C VAL A 46 12.60 2.39 -0.81
N ARG A 47 13.72 1.81 -0.36
CA ARG A 47 13.92 0.35 -0.39
C ARG A 47 12.95 -0.40 0.52
N ALA A 48 12.70 0.11 1.72
CA ALA A 48 11.82 -0.55 2.68
C ALA A 48 10.36 -0.51 2.18
N THR A 49 9.92 0.63 1.63
CA THR A 49 8.59 0.74 1.03
C THR A 49 8.44 -0.17 -0.19
N LEU A 50 9.46 -0.26 -1.03
CA LEU A 50 9.44 -1.14 -2.20
C LEU A 50 9.30 -2.62 -1.82
N ILE A 51 10.07 -3.07 -0.82
CA ILE A 51 10.00 -4.45 -0.32
C ILE A 51 8.59 -4.73 0.25
N ALA A 52 8.07 -3.82 1.09
CA ALA A 52 6.73 -3.95 1.63
C ALA A 52 5.64 -3.97 0.54
N ALA A 53 5.82 -3.19 -0.53
CA ALA A 53 4.92 -3.17 -1.68
C ALA A 53 5.01 -4.47 -2.49
N LEU A 54 6.22 -5.03 -2.69
CA LEU A 54 6.39 -6.34 -3.33
C LEU A 54 5.66 -7.43 -2.54
N ASP A 55 5.89 -7.51 -1.24
CA ASP A 55 5.28 -8.54 -0.38
C ASP A 55 3.76 -8.41 -0.32
N SER A 56 3.23 -7.18 -0.37
CA SER A 56 1.79 -6.94 -0.19
C SER A 56 0.98 -6.92 -1.48
N LEU A 57 1.59 -6.57 -2.62
CA LEU A 57 0.91 -6.40 -3.91
C LEU A 57 1.19 -7.54 -4.89
N VAL A 58 2.36 -8.17 -4.80
CA VAL A 58 2.76 -9.24 -5.73
C VAL A 58 2.51 -10.59 -5.10
N THR A 59 1.47 -11.27 -5.57
CA THR A 59 1.18 -12.64 -5.17
C THR A 59 2.03 -13.64 -5.97
N GLU A 60 2.30 -14.82 -5.41
CA GLU A 60 2.98 -15.91 -6.11
C GLU A 60 2.43 -16.19 -7.52
N PRO A 61 1.10 -16.33 -7.75
CA PRO A 61 0.57 -16.56 -9.09
C PRO A 61 0.78 -15.37 -10.05
N LEU A 62 0.88 -14.14 -9.54
CA LEU A 62 1.19 -12.97 -10.35
C LEU A 62 2.66 -12.96 -10.77
N TRP A 63 3.55 -13.46 -9.90
CA TRP A 63 4.98 -13.54 -10.15
C TRP A 63 5.38 -14.73 -11.01
N GLU A 64 4.88 -15.92 -10.70
CA GLU A 64 5.24 -17.19 -11.34
C GLU A 64 4.44 -17.51 -12.61
N ARG A 65 4.06 -16.47 -13.37
CA ARG A 65 3.45 -16.68 -14.67
C ARG A 65 4.39 -17.48 -15.58
N GLN A 66 3.86 -18.53 -16.19
CA GLN A 66 4.58 -19.41 -17.12
C GLN A 66 4.26 -19.05 -18.58
N ASP A 67 4.47 -17.80 -18.95
CA ASP A 67 4.28 -17.32 -20.33
C ASP A 67 5.63 -17.17 -21.05
N MET A 68 5.64 -17.28 -22.39
CA MET A 68 6.86 -17.08 -23.19
C MET A 68 7.49 -15.69 -22.99
N ARG A 69 6.72 -14.74 -22.46
CA ARG A 69 7.14 -13.36 -22.19
C ARG A 69 7.35 -13.07 -20.71
N VAL A 70 7.49 -14.10 -19.87
CA VAL A 70 7.68 -13.98 -18.41
C VAL A 70 8.80 -13.01 -18.02
N THR A 71 9.89 -12.96 -18.79
CA THR A 71 11.02 -12.05 -18.53
C THR A 71 10.63 -10.59 -18.73
N THR A 72 9.80 -10.29 -19.73
CA THR A 72 9.28 -8.94 -19.98
C THR A 72 8.23 -8.59 -18.92
N TRP A 73 7.37 -9.54 -18.58
CA TRP A 73 6.35 -9.39 -17.54
C TRP A 73 6.97 -9.03 -16.19
N LYS A 74 7.95 -9.82 -15.70
CA LYS A 74 8.61 -9.59 -14.41
C LYS A 74 9.29 -8.21 -14.35
N LYS A 75 9.91 -7.75 -15.45
CA LYS A 75 10.51 -6.40 -15.54
C LYS A 75 9.46 -5.29 -15.44
N LEU A 76 8.36 -5.41 -16.19
CA LEU A 76 7.27 -4.42 -16.17
C LEU A 76 6.54 -4.40 -14.83
N LEU A 77 6.28 -5.58 -14.25
CA LEU A 77 5.67 -5.73 -12.93
C LEU A 77 6.52 -5.06 -11.85
N PHE A 78 7.83 -5.30 -11.83
CA PHE A 78 8.72 -4.62 -10.90
C PHE A 78 8.70 -3.09 -11.11
N GLY A 79 8.69 -2.64 -12.37
CA GLY A 79 8.54 -1.22 -12.70
C GLY A 79 7.24 -0.61 -12.17
N LEU A 80 6.12 -1.34 -12.25
CA LEU A 80 4.83 -0.92 -11.67
C LEU A 80 4.89 -0.83 -10.14
N VAL A 81 5.46 -1.84 -9.47
CA VAL A 81 5.58 -1.82 -8.01
C VAL A 81 6.47 -0.66 -7.57
N HIS A 82 7.55 -0.41 -8.30
CA HIS A 82 8.44 0.73 -8.06
C HIS A 82 7.71 2.07 -8.24
N LEU A 83 6.95 2.25 -9.32
CA LEU A 83 6.13 3.43 -9.54
C LEU A 83 5.13 3.63 -8.39
N HIS A 84 4.35 2.61 -8.07
CA HIS A 84 3.34 2.64 -7.02
C HIS A 84 3.95 3.03 -5.66
N SER A 85 5.08 2.41 -5.30
CA SER A 85 5.81 2.70 -4.06
C SER A 85 6.31 4.16 -3.99
N ASN A 86 6.81 4.69 -5.11
CA ASN A 86 7.26 6.08 -5.18
C ASN A 86 6.10 7.07 -5.03
N LEU A 87 4.94 6.78 -5.62
CA LEU A 87 3.75 7.61 -5.48
C LEU A 87 3.29 7.67 -4.01
N HIS A 88 3.26 6.52 -3.33
CA HIS A 88 2.95 6.45 -1.89
C HIS A 88 3.95 7.22 -1.04
N LEU A 89 5.25 7.06 -1.28
CA LEU A 89 6.28 7.82 -0.57
C LEU A 89 6.12 9.32 -0.79
N ARG A 90 5.82 9.74 -2.02
CA ARG A 90 5.67 11.15 -2.35
C ARG A 90 4.45 11.78 -1.66
N GLN A 91 3.36 11.03 -1.47
CA GLN A 91 2.21 11.51 -0.69
C GLN A 91 2.57 11.88 0.76
N GLN A 92 3.56 11.21 1.36
CA GLN A 92 3.97 11.48 2.75
C GLN A 92 4.55 12.89 2.93
N TYR A 93 4.96 13.55 1.84
CA TYR A 93 5.47 14.93 1.87
C TYR A 93 4.36 15.99 1.75
N GLY A 94 3.09 15.58 1.79
CA GLY A 94 1.95 16.50 1.72
C GLY A 94 2.00 17.37 0.45
N PRO A 95 1.80 18.70 0.56
CA PRO A 95 1.83 19.62 -0.58
C PRO A 95 3.14 19.64 -1.38
N MET A 96 4.29 19.35 -0.75
CA MET A 96 5.56 19.26 -1.47
C MET A 96 5.64 18.02 -2.38
N GLY A 97 4.85 16.99 -2.05
CA GLY A 97 4.70 15.79 -2.85
C GLY A 97 3.68 15.98 -3.97
N PHE A 98 2.45 16.29 -3.58
CA PHE A 98 1.32 16.55 -4.47
C PHE A 98 0.48 17.71 -3.91
N ASN A 99 0.13 18.66 -4.78
CA ASN A 99 -0.73 19.78 -4.41
C ASN A 99 -2.12 19.30 -3.96
N VAL A 100 -2.63 18.23 -4.58
CA VAL A 100 -3.91 17.60 -4.24
C VAL A 100 -3.63 16.18 -3.73
N PRO A 101 -4.01 15.86 -2.48
CA PRO A 101 -3.81 14.52 -1.95
C PRO A 101 -4.77 13.55 -2.62
N TYR A 102 -4.22 12.58 -3.33
CA TYR A 102 -4.96 11.41 -3.80
C TYR A 102 -4.42 10.16 -3.09
N LYS A 103 -5.26 9.15 -2.87
CA LYS A 103 -4.87 7.87 -2.23
C LYS A 103 -4.98 6.74 -3.24
N TRP A 104 -3.90 6.45 -3.98
CA TRP A 104 -3.82 5.24 -4.80
C TRP A 104 -3.89 4.01 -3.90
N GLY A 105 -4.78 3.08 -4.21
CA GLY A 105 -4.96 1.83 -3.50
C GLY A 105 -4.52 0.61 -4.31
N ARG A 106 -4.97 -0.56 -3.86
CA ARG A 106 -4.71 -1.84 -4.56
C ARG A 106 -5.44 -1.93 -5.90
N GLY A 107 -6.54 -1.21 -6.07
CA GLY A 107 -7.36 -1.22 -7.29
C GLY A 107 -6.61 -0.65 -8.49
N GLU A 108 -5.96 0.49 -8.32
CA GLU A 108 -5.18 1.14 -9.38
C GLU A 108 -3.96 0.28 -9.76
N PHE A 109 -3.29 -0.32 -8.78
CA PHE A 109 -2.21 -1.27 -9.05
C PHE A 109 -2.71 -2.49 -9.84
N HIS A 110 -3.85 -3.07 -9.44
CA HIS A 110 -4.45 -4.20 -10.15
C HIS A 110 -4.80 -3.85 -11.59
N ASN A 111 -5.44 -2.69 -11.81
CA ASN A 111 -5.76 -2.20 -13.15
C ASN A 111 -4.50 -2.00 -14.00
N ALA A 112 -3.44 -1.43 -13.44
CA ALA A 112 -2.16 -1.28 -14.13
C ALA A 112 -1.58 -2.64 -14.59
N CYS A 113 -1.64 -3.66 -13.72
CA CYS A 113 -1.22 -5.02 -14.06
C CYS A 113 -2.05 -5.62 -15.21
N GLN A 114 -3.36 -5.39 -15.22
CA GLN A 114 -4.24 -5.84 -16.31
C GLN A 114 -3.88 -5.18 -17.65
N TYR A 115 -3.60 -3.87 -17.66
CA TYR A 115 -3.15 -3.18 -18.88
C TYR A 115 -1.79 -3.69 -19.35
N VAL A 116 -0.82 -3.87 -18.46
CA VAL A 116 0.47 -4.49 -18.83
C VAL A 116 0.25 -5.86 -19.45
N GLN A 117 -0.65 -6.67 -18.89
CA GLN A 117 -0.97 -7.98 -19.46
C GLN A 117 -1.62 -7.89 -20.84
N ALA A 118 -2.46 -6.89 -21.10
CA ALA A 118 -3.05 -6.68 -22.41
C ALA A 118 -2.01 -6.25 -23.46
N TYR A 119 -1.09 -5.36 -23.10
CA TYR A 119 -0.08 -4.84 -24.03
C TYR A 119 1.12 -5.76 -24.23
N ILE A 120 1.41 -6.67 -23.29
CA ILE A 120 2.52 -7.61 -23.42
C ILE A 120 2.26 -8.69 -24.46
N THR A 121 1.04 -8.83 -25.00
CA THR A 121 0.80 -9.79 -26.09
C THR A 121 1.38 -9.30 -27.42
N ASP A 122 1.51 -7.98 -27.61
CA ASP A 122 1.97 -7.38 -28.86
C ASP A 122 3.50 -7.34 -28.95
N ASP A 123 4.07 -7.71 -30.10
CA ASP A 123 5.51 -7.66 -30.35
C ASP A 123 5.85 -6.76 -31.55
N PRO A 124 6.55 -5.62 -31.35
CA PRO A 124 7.06 -5.10 -30.08
C PRO A 124 5.95 -4.58 -29.15
N VAL A 125 6.21 -4.55 -27.83
CA VAL A 125 5.28 -3.93 -26.87
C VAL A 125 5.09 -2.46 -27.24
N PRO A 126 3.85 -1.95 -27.40
CA PRO A 126 3.60 -0.56 -27.75
C PRO A 126 3.86 0.35 -26.54
N TRP A 127 5.13 0.59 -26.25
CA TRP A 127 5.60 1.34 -25.09
C TRP A 127 4.98 2.74 -24.93
N PRO A 128 4.83 3.55 -26.00
CA PRO A 128 4.19 4.86 -25.87
C PRO A 128 2.74 4.75 -25.38
N ALA A 129 1.99 3.77 -25.89
CA ALA A 129 0.60 3.54 -25.49
C ALA A 129 0.55 3.05 -24.04
N LEU A 130 1.34 2.03 -23.69
CA LEU A 130 1.39 1.48 -22.33
C LEU A 130 1.72 2.56 -21.29
N ARG A 131 2.73 3.41 -21.56
CA ARG A 131 3.12 4.50 -20.66
C ARG A 131 1.98 5.50 -20.47
N THR A 132 1.33 5.90 -21.56
CA THR A 132 0.21 6.85 -21.54
C THR A 132 -0.96 6.27 -20.74
N THR A 133 -1.29 5.00 -20.97
CA THR A 133 -2.36 4.32 -20.22
C THR A 133 -2.05 4.24 -18.73
N ILE A 134 -0.83 3.85 -18.33
CA ILE A 134 -0.46 3.79 -16.90
C ILE A 134 -0.45 5.20 -16.29
N ALA A 135 0.23 6.16 -16.92
CA ALA A 135 0.46 7.48 -16.37
C ALA A 135 -0.81 8.32 -16.34
N ASP A 136 -1.55 8.40 -17.44
CA ASP A 136 -2.65 9.34 -17.60
C ASP A 136 -3.98 8.71 -17.22
N VAL A 137 -4.20 7.43 -17.56
CA VAL A 137 -5.50 6.77 -17.31
C VAL A 137 -5.56 6.16 -15.92
N VAL A 138 -4.54 5.39 -15.51
CA VAL A 138 -4.59 4.65 -14.24
C VAL A 138 -4.21 5.54 -13.06
N TYR A 139 -3.04 6.18 -13.11
CA TYR A 139 -2.53 6.97 -11.99
C TYR A 139 -2.86 8.47 -12.10
N GLY A 140 -3.04 8.98 -13.31
CA GLY A 140 -3.22 10.41 -13.62
C GLY A 140 -4.67 10.88 -13.65
N GLY A 141 -5.64 9.99 -13.89
CA GLY A 141 -7.07 10.33 -13.96
C GLY A 141 -7.65 10.93 -12.68
N HIS A 142 -6.89 10.88 -11.59
CA HIS A 142 -7.28 11.40 -10.28
C HIS A 142 -6.48 12.62 -9.82
N VAL A 143 -5.47 13.05 -10.59
CA VAL A 143 -4.67 14.24 -10.30
C VAL A 143 -5.16 15.34 -11.25
N MET A 144 -6.14 16.13 -10.80
CA MET A 144 -6.64 17.35 -11.47
C MET A 144 -6.44 18.55 -10.57
#